data_AF-A0A962VZF2-F1
#
_entry.id   AF-A0A962VZF2-F1
#
_cell.length_a   1.000
_cell.length_b   1.000
_cell.length_c   1.000
_cell.angle_alpha   90.00
_cell.angle_beta   90.00
_cell.angle_gamma   90.00
#
_symmetry.space_group_name_H-M   'P 1'
#
loop_
_entity.id
_entity.type
_entity.pdbx_description
1 polymer ?
#
loop_
_entity_poly.entity_id
_entity_poly.type
_entity_poly.pdbx_seq_one_letter_code
_entity_poly.pdbx_strand_id
1 'polypeptide(L)'
;MTKLYSGTGHSVELGQLLGRGGEGAVHDITGRPGFVAKVYHQPTHPDQALKLENMARQAHPALLDIAAWPVDVLRAKPQGAVQGFIMPKV
;
A
#
# COMPACT_ATOMS: atom_id res chain seq x y z
N MET A 1 7.41 -15.21 -6.01
CA MET A 1 6.49 -14.09 -5.71
C MET A 1 6.88 -13.49 -4.37
N THR A 2 7.18 -12.19 -4.33
CA THR A 2 7.46 -11.51 -3.06
C THR A 2 6.15 -11.37 -2.29
N LYS A 3 6.02 -12.12 -1.19
CA LYS A 3 4.83 -12.06 -0.33
C LYS A 3 4.86 -10.74 0.44
N LEU A 4 3.83 -9.92 0.30
CA LEU A 4 3.68 -8.67 1.03
C LEU A 4 2.75 -8.87 2.24
N TYR A 5 2.90 -8.00 3.22
CA TYR A 5 2.13 -8.01 4.45
C TYR A 5 1.57 -6.62 4.73
N SER A 6 0.35 -6.56 5.25
CA SER A 6 -0.27 -5.32 5.73
C SER A 6 0.43 -4.78 6.97
N GLY A 7 0.06 -3.58 7.42
CA GLY A 7 0.54 -3.02 8.69
C GLY A 7 0.18 -3.87 9.90
N THR A 8 -0.88 -4.68 9.81
CA THR A 8 -1.29 -5.65 10.85
C THR A 8 -0.63 -7.02 10.69
N GLY A 9 0.23 -7.22 9.69
CA GLY A 9 0.94 -8.48 9.45
C GLY A 9 0.15 -9.54 8.67
N HIS A 10 -1.03 -9.22 8.14
CA HIS A 10 -1.78 -10.14 7.28
C HIS A 10 -1.17 -10.17 5.88
N SER A 11 -1.12 -11.34 5.24
CA SER A 11 -0.60 -11.43 3.88
C SER A 11 -1.51 -10.70 2.88
N VAL A 12 -0.88 -9.97 1.98
CA VAL A 12 -1.53 -9.28 0.85
C VAL A 12 -1.03 -9.93 -0.44
N GLU A 13 -1.98 -10.45 -1.21
CA GLU A 13 -1.70 -11.06 -2.50
C GLU A 13 -1.96 -10.04 -3.62
N LEU A 14 -0.92 -9.77 -4.41
CA LEU A 14 -1.00 -8.86 -5.54
C LEU A 14 -1.63 -9.57 -6.74
N GLY A 15 -2.56 -8.87 -7.39
CA GLY A 15 -3.16 -9.27 -8.65
C GLY A 15 -2.44 -8.63 -9.84
N GLN A 16 -3.23 -8.24 -10.85
CA GLN A 16 -2.74 -7.66 -12.09
C GLN A 16 -1.95 -6.37 -11.84
N LEU A 17 -0.87 -6.18 -12.60
CA LEU A 17 -0.16 -4.90 -12.68
C LEU A 17 -1.01 -3.89 -13.47
N LEU A 18 -1.38 -2.78 -12.83
CA LEU A 18 -2.17 -1.70 -13.43
C LEU A 18 -1.30 -0.62 -14.04
N GLY A 19 -0.14 -0.37 -13.45
CA GLY A 19 0.78 0.66 -13.94
C GLY A 19 2.12 0.63 -13.22
N ARG A 20 3.15 1.16 -13.87
CA ARG A 20 4.50 1.25 -13.32
C ARG A 20 5.09 2.62 -13.64
N GLY A 21 5.72 3.23 -12.66
CA GLY A 21 6.42 4.50 -12.79
C GLY A 21 7.79 4.49 -12.11
N GLY A 22 8.40 5.67 -12.01
CA GLY A 22 9.75 5.83 -11.48
C GLY A 22 9.92 5.36 -10.03
N GLU A 23 8.89 5.54 -9.19
CA GLU A 23 8.96 5.18 -7.76
C GLU A 23 8.57 3.72 -7.49
N GLY A 24 7.71 3.13 -8.32
CA GLY A 24 7.09 1.86 -8.00
C GLY A 24 6.07 1.39 -9.03
N ALA A 25 5.31 0.37 -8.64
CA ALA A 25 4.26 -0.26 -9.43
C ALA A 25 2.95 -0.28 -8.64
N VAL A 26 1.83 -0.17 -9.34
CA VAL A 26 0.48 -0.28 -8.79
C VAL A 26 -0.14 -1.57 -9.29
N HIS A 27 -0.67 -2.36 -8.36
CA HIS A 27 -1.28 -3.65 -8.61
C HIS A 27 -2.70 -3.70 -8.04
N ASP A 28 -3.57 -4.51 -8.65
CA ASP A 28 -4.78 -4.98 -7.98
C ASP A 28 -4.42 -5.79 -6.73
N ILE A 29 -5.39 -5.94 -5.82
CA ILE A 29 -5.27 -6.83 -4.66
C ILE A 29 -6.30 -7.95 -4.80
N THR A 30 -5.82 -9.20 -4.77
CA THR A 30 -6.69 -10.38 -4.87
C THR A 30 -7.71 -10.38 -3.73
N GLY A 31 -8.99 -10.51 -4.07
CA GLY A 31 -10.10 -10.51 -3.11
C GLY A 31 -10.47 -9.13 -2.55
N ARG A 32 -9.90 -8.02 -3.06
CA ARG A 32 -10.22 -6.65 -2.62
C ARG A 32 -10.37 -5.69 -3.82
N PRO A 33 -11.42 -5.82 -4.65
CA PRO A 33 -11.53 -5.10 -5.94
C PRO A 33 -11.63 -3.58 -5.84
N GLY A 34 -12.03 -3.02 -4.68
CA GLY A 34 -12.08 -1.57 -4.44
C GLY A 34 -10.74 -0.95 -4.03
N PHE A 35 -9.67 -1.74 -3.93
CA PHE A 35 -8.37 -1.29 -3.45
C PHE A 35 -7.24 -1.75 -4.37
N VAL A 36 -6.19 -0.94 -4.43
CA VAL A 36 -4.95 -1.22 -5.14
C VAL A 36 -3.76 -1.08 -4.20
N ALA A 37 -2.68 -1.78 -4.54
CA ALA A 37 -1.40 -1.73 -3.83
C ALA A 37 -0.38 -0.94 -4.64
N LYS A 38 0.12 0.18 -4.11
CA LYS A 38 1.34 0.82 -4.63
C LYS A 38 2.55 0.23 -3.92
N VAL A 39 3.44 -0.40 -4.68
CA VAL A 39 4.66 -1.06 -4.20
C VAL A 39 5.87 -0.33 -4.76
N TYR A 40 6.73 0.17 -3.88
CA TYR A 40 7.95 0.88 -4.25
C TYR A 40 9.06 -0.10 -4.68
N HIS A 41 9.90 0.33 -5.63
CA HIS A 41 11.05 -0.47 -6.08
C HIS A 41 12.10 -0.66 -4.99
N GLN A 42 12.21 0.30 -4.08
CA GLN A 42 13.10 0.29 -2.92
C GLN A 42 12.27 0.50 -1.63
N PRO A 43 12.69 -0.06 -0.48
CA PRO A 43 12.08 0.26 0.81
C PRO A 43 12.08 1.76 1.08
N THR A 44 11.04 2.26 1.74
CA THR A 44 10.93 3.69 2.06
C THR A 44 11.87 4.08 3.19
N HIS A 45 12.42 5.29 3.13
CA HIS A 45 13.15 5.89 4.26
C HIS A 45 12.24 5.99 5.51
N PRO A 46 12.77 5.90 6.75
CA PRO A 46 11.97 5.96 7.97
C PRO A 46 10.97 7.13 8.06
N ASP A 47 11.36 8.33 7.62
CA ASP A 47 10.46 9.50 7.65
C ASP A 47 9.27 9.35 6.69
N GLN A 48 9.52 8.79 5.50
CA GLN A 48 8.47 8.50 4.54
C GLN A 48 7.56 7.38 5.04
N ALA A 49 8.13 6.35 5.69
CA ALA A 49 7.36 5.29 6.32
C ALA A 49 6.44 5.85 7.41
N LEU A 50 6.96 6.68 8.31
CA LEU A 50 6.19 7.33 9.37
C LEU A 50 5.06 8.19 8.80
N LYS A 51 5.33 8.96 7.73
CA LYS A 51 4.29 9.73 7.04
C LYS A 51 3.18 8.83 6.51
N LEU A 52 3.52 7.73 5.83
CA LEU A 52 2.52 6.78 5.28
C LEU A 52 1.70 6.11 6.39
N GLU A 53 2.34 5.70 7.48
CA GLU A 53 1.65 5.13 8.65
C GLU A 53 0.68 6.14 9.26
N ASN A 54 1.09 7.41 9.39
CA ASN A 54 0.22 8.47 9.88
C ASN A 54 -0.94 8.78 8.94
N MET A 55 -0.73 8.74 7.62
CA MET A 55 -1.81 8.87 6.64
C MET A 55 -2.82 7.73 6.77
N ALA A 56 -2.35 6.48 6.84
CA ALA A 56 -3.20 5.31 7.00
C ALA A 56 -4.07 5.38 8.27
N ARG A 57 -3.50 5.85 9.40
CA ARG A 57 -4.24 6.04 10.65
C ARG A 57 -5.33 7.12 10.59
N GLN A 58 -5.20 8.08 9.68
CA GLN A 58 -6.15 9.19 9.51
C GLN A 58 -7.19 8.91 8.43
N ALA A 59 -7.15 7.75 7.78
CA ALA A 59 -8.11 7.39 6.76
C ALA A 59 -9.54 7.40 7.31
N HIS A 60 -10.45 8.08 6.62
CA HIS A 60 -11.88 8.09 6.92
C HIS A 60 -12.69 8.23 5.62
N PRO A 61 -13.97 7.86 5.59
CA PRO A 61 -14.76 7.74 4.35
C PRO A 61 -14.67 8.95 3.42
N ALA A 62 -14.89 10.17 3.94
CA ALA A 62 -14.86 11.38 3.12
C ALA A 62 -13.49 11.67 2.45
N LEU A 63 -12.36 11.18 2.99
CA LEU A 63 -11.06 11.27 2.30
C LEU A 63 -10.94 10.23 1.19
N LEU A 64 -11.48 9.02 1.41
CA LEU A 64 -11.40 7.92 0.46
C LEU A 64 -12.30 8.16 -0.77
N ASP A 65 -13.35 8.95 -0.62
CA ASP A 65 -14.26 9.32 -1.72
C ASP A 65 -13.62 10.28 -2.72
N ILE A 66 -12.58 11.03 -2.32
CA ILE A 66 -12.00 12.11 -3.14
C ILE A 66 -10.51 11.91 -3.47
N ALA A 67 -9.86 10.89 -2.90
CA ALA A 67 -8.43 10.72 -3.06
C ALA A 67 -8.01 9.24 -2.98
N ALA A 68 -6.93 8.93 -3.69
CA ALA A 68 -6.15 7.69 -3.52
C ALA A 68 -5.34 7.74 -2.21
N TRP A 69 -6.03 7.93 -1.09
CA TRP A 69 -5.44 8.10 0.24
C TRP A 69 -4.96 6.74 0.79
N PRO A 70 -3.77 6.65 1.41
CA PRO A 70 -3.32 5.43 2.06
C PRO A 70 -4.29 4.99 3.17
N VAL A 71 -4.68 3.72 3.16
CA VAL A 71 -5.51 3.10 4.21
C VAL A 71 -4.75 2.07 5.04
N ASP A 72 -3.63 1.58 4.51
CA ASP A 72 -2.74 0.63 5.18
C ASP A 72 -1.35 0.70 4.53
N VAL A 73 -0.32 0.27 5.25
CA VAL A 73 1.04 0.14 4.72
C VAL A 73 1.32 -1.29 4.27
N LEU A 74 2.22 -1.45 3.31
CA LEU A 74 2.70 -2.74 2.84
C LEU A 74 4.15 -2.94 3.28
N ARG A 75 4.49 -4.14 3.71
CA ARG A 75 5.83 -4.53 4.16
C ARG A 75 6.25 -5.84 3.48
N ALA A 76 7.54 -6.01 3.23
CA ALA A 76 8.09 -7.26 2.68
C ALA A 76 8.12 -8.41 3.72
N LYS A 77 8.02 -8.07 5.01
CA LYS A 77 7.92 -9.00 6.15
C LYS A 77 6.96 -8.37 7.18
N PRO A 78 6.26 -9.15 8.04
CA PRO A 78 5.28 -8.61 8.98
C PRO A 78 5.80 -7.46 9.88
N GLN A 79 7.08 -7.47 10.22
CA GLN A 79 7.75 -6.43 11.04
C GLN A 79 8.86 -5.71 10.27
N GLY A 80 8.84 -5.79 8.93
CA GLY A 80 9.86 -5.20 8.06
C GLY A 80 9.63 -3.72 7.77
N ALA A 81 10.55 -3.11 7.02
CA ALA A 81 10.37 -1.76 6.51
C ALA A 81 9.13 -1.65 5.59
N VAL A 82 8.54 -0.46 5.56
CA VAL A 82 7.47 -0.14 4.61
C VAL A 82 8.04 -0.20 3.20
N GLN A 83 7.34 -0.93 2.33
CA GLN A 83 7.65 -1.16 0.92
C GLN A 83 6.56 -0.56 0.02
N GLY A 84 5.49 0.00 0.59
CA GLY A 84 4.35 0.47 -0.17
C GLY A 84 3.14 0.74 0.72
N PHE A 85 1.98 0.88 0.09
CA PHE A 85 0.72 1.12 0.78
C PHE A 85 -0.48 0.64 -0.05
N ILE A 86 -1.61 0.47 0.63
CA ILE A 86 -2.92 0.18 0.04
C ILE A 86 -3.71 1.48 -0.04
N MET A 87 -4.42 1.70 -1.15
CA MET A 87 -5.28 2.88 -1.36
C MET A 87 -6.53 2.51 -2.16
N PRO A 88 -7.62 3.32 -2.11
CA PRO A 88 -8.79 3.13 -2.96
C PRO A 88 -8.42 3.10 -4.44
N LYS A 89 -9.15 2.27 -5.20
CA LYS A 89 -9.10 2.26 -6.66
C LYS A 89 -10.07 3.33 -7.18
N VAL A 90 -9.52 4.49 -7.55
CA VAL A 90 -10.25 5.65 -8.11
C VAL A 90 -10.08 5.77 -9.60
#